data_AF-A0A438G267-F1
#
_entry.id   AF-A0A438G267-F1
#
_cell.length_a   1.000
_cell.length_b   1.000
_cell.length_c   1.000
_cell.angle_alpha   90.00
_cell.angle_beta   90.00
_cell.angle_gamma   90.00
#
_symmetry.space_group_name_H-M   'P 1'
#
loop_
_entity.id
_entity.type
_entity.pdbx_description
1 polymer ?
#
loop_
_entity_poly.entity_id
_entity_poly.type
_entity_poly.pdbx_seq_one_letter_code
_entity_poly.pdbx_strand_id
1 'polypeptide(L)'
;MKIPSFQGKNDPEVYLEWEKKVEFIFECHNYSEEKNVKLVVIEFTDCAIIWWDQLVMNRRRNYERLIETWEEMKATMRRRFVPSYRVLLKAIGTWMTITRRWRLP
;
A
#
# COMPACT_ATOMS: atom_id res chain seq x y z
N MET A 1 -15.64 10.25 -13.24
CA MET A 1 -15.54 10.09 -11.77
C MET A 1 -14.16 10.54 -11.30
N LYS A 2 -13.99 10.97 -10.05
CA LYS A 2 -12.68 11.34 -9.49
C LYS A 2 -12.07 10.14 -8.77
N ILE A 3 -10.78 9.87 -8.98
CA ILE A 3 -10.04 8.86 -8.22
C ILE A 3 -9.91 9.36 -6.76
N PRO A 4 -10.24 8.52 -5.76
CA PRO A 4 -10.11 8.92 -4.36
C PRO A 4 -8.65 9.07 -3.94
N SER A 5 -8.36 10.05 -3.08
CA SER A 5 -7.03 10.26 -2.52
C SER A 5 -6.62 9.15 -1.54
N PHE A 6 -5.34 8.82 -1.52
CA PHE A 6 -4.77 7.86 -0.57
C PHE A 6 -3.61 8.45 0.23
N GLN A 7 -3.74 8.45 1.55
CA GLN A 7 -2.74 9.03 2.46
C GLN A 7 -1.64 8.05 2.89
N GLY A 8 -1.82 6.74 2.69
CA GLY A 8 -0.84 5.73 3.12
C GLY A 8 -0.88 5.39 4.61
N LYS A 9 -2.05 5.44 5.25
CA LYS A 9 -2.24 4.94 6.62
C LYS A 9 -2.18 3.40 6.62
N ASN A 10 -1.58 2.81 7.67
CA ASN A 10 -1.50 1.35 7.85
C ASN A 10 -2.79 0.78 8.44
N ASP A 11 -3.93 1.16 7.88
CA ASP A 11 -5.23 0.63 8.25
C ASP A 11 -5.73 -0.26 7.10
N PRO A 12 -5.81 -1.60 7.33
CA PRO A 12 -6.28 -2.55 6.32
C PRO A 12 -7.65 -2.18 5.74
N GLU A 13 -8.58 -1.72 6.58
CA GLU A 13 -9.96 -1.50 6.17
C GLU A 13 -10.07 -0.26 5.27
N VAL A 14 -9.37 0.82 5.66
CA VAL A 14 -9.25 2.04 4.85
C VAL A 14 -8.62 1.75 3.49
N TYR A 15 -7.57 0.92 3.45
CA TYR A 15 -6.95 0.52 2.19
C TYR A 15 -7.90 -0.30 1.31
N LEU A 16 -8.57 -1.32 1.86
CA LEU A 16 -9.47 -2.19 1.11
C LEU A 16 -10.69 -1.44 0.56
N GLU A 17 -11.25 -0.52 1.34
CA GLU A 17 -12.34 0.34 0.87
C GLU A 17 -11.89 1.26 -0.26
N TRP A 18 -10.71 1.88 -0.12
CA TRP A 18 -10.12 2.71 -1.16
C TRP A 18 -9.86 1.91 -2.45
N GLU A 19 -9.23 0.74 -2.35
CA GLU A 19 -8.90 -0.12 -3.49
C GLU A 19 -10.17 -0.51 -4.26
N LYS A 20 -11.23 -0.93 -3.54
CA LYS A 20 -12.52 -1.30 -4.15
C LYS A 20 -13.16 -0.13 -4.92
N LYS A 21 -13.08 1.09 -4.38
CA LYS A 21 -13.60 2.30 -5.07
C LYS A 21 -12.82 2.60 -6.34
N VAL A 22 -11.49 2.46 -6.31
CA VAL A 22 -10.63 2.68 -7.49
C VAL A 22 -10.90 1.62 -8.56
N GLU A 23 -10.99 0.33 -8.18
CA GLU A 23 -11.30 -0.76 -9.09
C GLU A 23 -12.58 -0.49 -9.87
N PHE A 24 -13.65 -0.11 -9.17
CA PHE A 24 -14.93 0.23 -9.78
C PHE A 24 -14.83 1.38 -10.79
N ILE A 25 -14.03 2.41 -10.50
CA ILE A 25 -13.80 3.53 -11.42
C ILE A 25 -13.07 3.05 -12.68
N PHE A 26 -12.06 2.19 -12.54
CA PHE A 26 -11.31 1.67 -13.67
C PHE A 26 -12.13 0.72 -14.54
N GLU A 27 -12.95 -0.16 -13.94
CA GLU A 27 -13.91 -0.99 -14.65
C GLU A 27 -14.91 -0.14 -15.47
N CYS A 28 -15.39 0.97 -14.91
CA CYS A 28 -16.35 1.86 -15.60
C CYS A 28 -15.72 2.63 -16.78
N HIS A 29 -14.43 2.94 -16.72
CA HIS A 29 -13.77 3.84 -17.67
C HIS A 29 -12.85 3.13 -18.68
N ASN A 30 -12.47 1.87 -18.41
CA ASN A 30 -11.66 1.02 -19.28
C ASN A 30 -10.39 1.72 -19.82
N TYR A 31 -9.68 2.45 -18.95
CA TYR A 31 -8.42 3.10 -19.28
C TYR A 31 -7.30 2.06 -19.50
N SER A 32 -6.22 2.48 -20.16
CA SER A 32 -5.01 1.65 -20.21
C SER A 32 -4.38 1.47 -18.82
N GLU A 33 -3.71 0.34 -18.62
CA GLU A 33 -2.99 0.01 -17.38
C GLU A 33 -2.03 1.11 -16.94
N GLU A 34 -1.24 1.64 -17.87
CA GLU A 34 -0.31 2.74 -17.60
C GLU A 34 -1.04 4.01 -17.12
N LYS A 35 -2.21 4.30 -17.70
CA LYS A 35 -3.03 5.45 -17.30
C LYS A 35 -3.62 5.22 -15.91
N ASN A 36 -4.07 4.01 -15.59
CA ASN A 36 -4.55 3.65 -14.25
C ASN A 36 -3.48 3.92 -13.18
N VAL A 37 -2.26 3.42 -13.40
CA VAL A 37 -1.13 3.65 -12.51
C VAL A 37 -0.87 5.14 -12.31
N LYS A 38 -0.79 5.93 -13.39
CA LYS A 38 -0.54 7.38 -13.31
C LYS A 38 -1.65 8.12 -12.55
N LEU A 39 -2.91 7.78 -12.78
CA LEU A 39 -4.05 8.40 -12.11
C LEU A 39 -4.05 8.15 -10.61
N VAL A 40 -3.69 6.94 -10.17
CA VAL A 40 -3.55 6.61 -8.75
C VAL A 40 -2.42 7.39 -8.10
N VAL A 41 -1.26 7.47 -8.75
CA VAL A 41 -0.07 8.16 -8.22
C VAL A 41 -0.35 9.64 -7.97
N ILE A 42 -1.11 10.30 -8.86
CA ILE A 42 -1.48 11.73 -8.70
C ILE A 42 -2.32 11.97 -7.44
N GLU A 43 -3.10 10.96 -7.01
CA GLU A 43 -3.97 11.04 -5.85
C GLU A 43 -3.29 10.53 -4.56
N PHE A 44 -1.99 10.20 -4.62
CA PHE A 44 -1.20 9.92 -3.42
C PHE A 44 -0.86 11.19 -2.66
N THR A 45 -1.00 11.11 -1.34
CA THR A 45 -0.76 12.20 -0.39
C THR A 45 0.01 11.67 0.82
N ASP A 46 0.62 12.57 1.59
CA ASP A 46 1.30 12.27 2.86
C ASP A 46 2.29 11.09 2.75
N CYS A 47 2.07 10.02 3.51
CA CYS A 47 2.94 8.86 3.57
C CYS A 47 2.97 8.07 2.26
N ALA A 48 1.88 8.10 1.47
CA ALA A 48 1.79 7.34 0.23
C ALA A 48 2.73 7.88 -0.85
N ILE A 49 2.81 9.20 -1.02
CA ILE A 49 3.68 9.79 -2.06
C ILE A 49 5.16 9.60 -1.73
N ILE A 50 5.54 9.76 -0.45
CA ILE A 50 6.92 9.50 0.02
C ILE A 50 7.31 8.04 -0.22
N TRP A 51 6.40 7.10 0.07
CA TRP A 51 6.64 5.68 -0.18
C TRP A 51 6.80 5.39 -1.67
N TRP A 52 5.96 5.98 -2.52
CA TRP A 52 6.02 5.78 -3.97
C TRP A 52 7.36 6.24 -4.54
N ASP A 53 7.84 7.42 -4.15
CA ASP A 53 9.14 7.93 -4.58
C ASP A 53 10.29 7.00 -4.17
N GLN A 54 10.27 6.51 -2.93
CA GLN A 54 11.25 5.53 -2.46
C GLN A 54 11.20 4.22 -3.26
N LEU A 55 10.00 3.73 -3.58
CA LEU A 55 9.81 2.53 -4.39
C LEU A 55 10.41 2.70 -5.79
N VAL A 56 10.10 3.81 -6.47
CA VAL A 56 10.62 4.12 -7.80
C VAL A 56 12.14 4.27 -7.77
N MET A 57 12.69 4.95 -6.76
CA MET A 57 14.14 5.08 -6.59
C MET A 57 14.83 3.73 -6.40
N ASN A 58 14.28 2.86 -5.54
CA ASN A 58 14.84 1.55 -5.27
C ASN A 58 14.81 0.65 -6.50
N ARG A 59 13.69 0.62 -7.23
CA ARG A 59 13.57 -0.14 -8.48
C ARG A 59 14.59 0.31 -9.52
N ARG A 60 14.76 1.62 -9.71
CA ARG A 60 15.78 2.17 -10.62
C ARG A 60 17.20 1.76 -10.24
N ARG A 61 17.54 1.82 -8.95
CA ARG A 61 18.87 1.40 -8.45
C ARG A 61 19.15 -0.08 -8.67
N ASN A 62 18.11 -0.91 -8.60
CA ASN A 62 18.20 -2.36 -8.76
C ASN A 62 17.99 -2.82 -10.21
N TYR A 63 17.82 -1.90 -11.17
CA TYR A 63 17.46 -2.22 -12.56
C TYR A 63 16.17 -3.05 -12.68
N GLU A 64 15.24 -2.87 -11.73
CA GLU A 64 13.92 -3.49 -11.76
C GLU A 64 12.97 -2.66 -12.63
N ARG A 65 12.07 -3.34 -13.35
CA ARG A 65 11.00 -2.69 -14.11
C ARG A 65 10.11 -1.87 -13.16
N LEU A 66 9.63 -0.72 -13.61
CA LEU A 66 8.64 0.06 -12.86
C LEU A 66 7.30 -0.68 -12.81
N ILE A 67 6.39 -0.21 -11.95
CA ILE A 67 5.02 -0.72 -11.91
C ILE A 67 4.29 -0.14 -13.12
N GLU A 68 3.79 -1.01 -13.98
CA GLU A 68 3.13 -0.62 -15.23
C GLU A 68 1.67 -1.07 -15.28
N THR A 69 1.27 -1.99 -14.40
CA THR A 69 -0.11 -2.48 -14.30
C THR A 69 -0.76 -2.13 -12.97
N TRP A 70 -2.08 -1.99 -13.00
CA TRP A 70 -2.88 -1.80 -11.82
C TRP A 70 -2.80 -3.00 -10.87
N GLU A 71 -2.69 -4.21 -11.42
CA GLU A 71 -2.52 -5.42 -10.61
C GLU A 71 -1.18 -5.45 -9.85
N GLU A 72 -0.07 -5.07 -10.52
CA GLU A 72 1.23 -4.91 -9.85
C GLU A 72 1.19 -3.82 -8.77
N MET A 73 0.47 -2.73 -9.02
CA MET A 73 0.26 -1.66 -8.06
C MET A 73 -0.47 -2.20 -6.82
N LYS A 74 -1.62 -2.88 -6.99
CA LYS A 74 -2.39 -3.48 -5.89
C LYS A 74 -1.55 -4.44 -5.07
N ALA A 75 -0.82 -5.35 -5.71
CA ALA A 75 0.04 -6.31 -5.01
C ALA A 75 1.12 -5.60 -4.16
N THR A 76 1.73 -4.55 -4.72
CA THR A 76 2.78 -3.78 -4.05
C THR A 76 2.22 -2.95 -2.89
N MET A 77 1.06 -2.31 -3.07
CA MET A 77 0.39 -1.52 -2.04
C MET A 77 -0.14 -2.40 -0.90
N ARG A 78 -0.79 -3.54 -1.21
CA ARG A 78 -1.23 -4.53 -0.20
C ARG A 78 -0.07 -4.98 0.68
N ARG A 79 1.09 -5.29 0.08
CA ARG A 79 2.29 -5.65 0.85
C ARG A 79 2.77 -4.54 1.78
N ARG A 80 2.58 -3.27 1.41
CA ARG A 80 3.05 -2.11 2.16
C ARG A 80 2.11 -1.65 3.27
N PHE A 81 0.81 -1.58 2.97
CA PHE A 81 -0.20 -0.89 3.78
C PHE A 81 -1.21 -1.84 4.42
N VAL A 82 -1.26 -3.11 4.03
CA VAL A 82 -2.07 -4.15 4.68
C VAL A 82 -1.14 -5.05 5.51
N PRO A 83 -1.09 -4.87 6.85
CA PRO A 83 -0.40 -5.79 7.74
C PRO A 83 -0.85 -7.22 7.48
N SER A 84 0.09 -8.11 7.12
CA SER A 84 -0.24 -9.53 7.11
C SER A 84 -0.55 -9.99 8.54
N TYR A 85 -1.52 -10.90 8.68
CA TYR A 85 -1.82 -11.55 9.97
C TYR A 85 -0.56 -12.12 10.66
N ARG A 86 0.40 -12.61 9.87
CA ARG A 86 1.71 -13.09 10.35
C ARG A 86 2.55 -11.99 11.02
N VAL A 87 2.51 -10.77 10.51
CA VAL A 87 3.22 -9.61 11.10
C VAL A 87 2.53 -9.16 12.39
N LEU A 88 1.20 -9.17 12.42
CA LEU A 88 0.42 -8.87 13.63
C LEU A 88 0.70 -9.87 14.74
N LEU A 89 0.70 -11.18 14.43
CA LEU A 89 1.04 -12.23 15.41
C LEU A 89 2.47 -12.11 15.94
N LYS A 90 3.45 -11.79 15.08
CA LYS A 90 4.82 -11.52 15.53
C LYS A 90 4.88 -10.31 16.45
N ALA A 91 4.21 -9.22 16.09
CA ALA A 91 4.16 -8.01 16.91
C ALA A 91 3.52 -8.28 18.28
N ILE A 92 2.41 -9.02 18.32
CA ILE A 92 1.74 -9.45 19.56
C ILE A 92 2.67 -10.35 20.39
N GLY A 93 3.32 -11.34 19.77
CA GLY A 93 4.27 -12.22 20.44
C GLY A 93 5.44 -11.44 21.05
N THR A 94 6.03 -10.52 20.31
CA THR A 94 7.11 -9.64 20.81
C THR A 94 6.61 -8.73 21.93
N TRP A 95 5.40 -8.16 21.81
CA TRP A 95 4.78 -7.38 22.89
C TRP A 95 4.56 -8.22 24.15
N MET A 96 4.09 -9.46 24.03
CA MET A 96 3.92 -10.38 25.15
C MET A 96 5.27 -10.74 25.80
N THR A 97 6.34 -10.89 25.03
CA THR A 97 7.69 -11.15 25.56
C THR A 97 8.26 -9.93 26.29
N ILE A 98 8.13 -8.74 25.72
CA ILE A 98 8.62 -7.49 26.33
C ILE A 98 7.82 -7.18 27.60
N THR A 99 6.49 -7.27 27.55
CA THR A 99 5.64 -7.00 28.73
C THR A 99 5.77 -8.04 29.83
N ARG A 100 6.09 -9.30 29.52
CA ARG A 100 6.49 -10.31 30.53
C ARG A 100 7.84 -9.99 31.17
N ARG A 101 8.79 -9.41 30.42
CA ARG A 101 10.12 -9.03 30.92
C ARG A 101 10.09 -7.88 31.94
N TRP A 102 9.05 -7.05 31.94
CA TRP A 102 8.82 -5.98 32.92
C TRP A 102 7.86 -6.37 34.05
N ARG A 103 7.45 -7.65 34.12
CA ARG A 103 6.47 -8.16 35.07
C ARG A 103 7.03 -9.28 35.96
N LEU A 104 8.33 -9.21 36.27
CA LEU A 104 8.97 -10.00 37.33
C LEU A 104 9.63 -9.02 38.31
N PRO A 105 9.39 -9.16 39.63
CA PRO A 105 9.97 -8.30 40.67
C PRO A 105 11.48 -8.47 40.82
#